data_AF-A0A0D6LC00-F1
#
_entry.id   AF-A0A0D6LC00-F1
#
_cell.length_a   1.000
_cell.length_b   1.000
_cell.length_c   1.000
_cell.angle_alpha   90.00
_cell.angle_beta   90.00
_cell.angle_gamma   90.00
#
_symmetry.space_group_name_H-M   'P 1'
#
loop_
_entity.id
_entity.type
_entity.pdbx_description
1 polymer ?
#
loop_
_entity_poly.entity_id
_entity_poly.type
_entity_poly.pdbx_seq_one_letter_code
_entity_poly.pdbx_strand_id
1 'polypeptide(L)'
;MASRRTRSPELVARKNVSIRQNLSSSGMRQAHVCFDNRPGVECVKFFPCDHIFCKDCVKSYFQTRLSSQAVSRLSCLADGCSSYPAESLIVELLGPEQFERYQRIILSNALSQMENFAVCPRVSCQNPGTISSA
;
A
#
# COMPACT_ATOMS: atom_id res chain seq x y z
N MET A 1 0.93 43.22 9.22
CA MET A 1 1.80 42.03 9.40
C MET A 1 1.05 41.03 10.25
N ALA A 2 0.40 40.04 9.62
CA ALA A 2 -0.48 39.09 10.30
C ALA A 2 -0.22 37.66 9.80
N SER A 3 0.32 36.85 10.71
CA SER A 3 -0.01 35.45 10.99
C SER A 3 -0.74 34.64 9.91
N ARG A 4 -0.09 33.54 9.49
CA ARG A 4 -0.67 32.18 9.37
C ARG A 4 0.50 31.20 9.19
N ARG A 5 0.96 30.49 10.25
CA ARG A 5 0.71 29.05 10.49
C ARG A 5 0.20 28.35 9.21
N THR A 6 0.87 27.37 8.63
CA THR A 6 1.12 26.06 9.25
C THR A 6 2.00 25.15 8.37
N ARG A 7 2.76 24.29 9.07
CA ARG A 7 3.10 22.89 8.77
C ARG A 7 4.26 22.61 7.80
N SER A 8 5.41 22.43 8.45
CA SER A 8 6.52 21.52 8.15
C SER A 8 6.20 20.38 7.15
N PRO A 9 7.01 20.19 6.10
CA PRO A 9 7.03 18.95 5.33
C PRO A 9 7.92 17.92 6.05
N GLU A 10 7.42 17.37 7.15
CA GLU A 10 8.09 16.33 7.94
C GLU A 10 7.20 15.09 7.97
N LEU A 11 7.07 14.37 6.85
CA LEU A 11 6.46 13.02 6.84
C LEU A 11 6.63 12.31 5.49
N VAL A 12 7.86 11.90 5.18
CA VAL A 12 8.07 10.54 4.64
C VAL A 12 9.30 9.99 5.34
N ALA A 13 9.15 9.68 6.62
CA ALA A 13 10.07 8.79 7.31
C ALA A 13 9.98 7.42 6.63
N ARG A 14 10.89 7.18 5.69
CA ARG A 14 11.28 5.87 5.17
C ARG A 14 11.85 5.05 6.32
N LYS A 15 11.00 4.62 7.25
CA LYS A 15 11.35 3.53 8.16
C LYS A 15 11.04 2.25 7.40
N ASN A 16 12.03 1.84 6.60
CA ASN A 16 12.24 0.46 6.20
C ASN A 16 12.42 -0.37 7.47
N VAL A 17 11.32 -0.69 8.14
CA VAL A 17 11.32 -1.65 9.23
C VAL A 17 11.52 -3.00 8.58
N SER A 18 12.75 -3.48 8.73
CA SER A 18 13.19 -4.82 8.40
C SER A 18 12.11 -5.83 8.74
N ILE A 19 11.80 -6.69 7.78
CA ILE A 19 10.99 -7.90 7.96
C ILE A 19 11.69 -8.78 9.01
N ARG A 20 11.42 -8.53 10.28
CA ARG A 20 11.88 -9.33 11.41
C ARG A 20 10.83 -9.29 12.51
N GLN A 21 9.72 -9.96 12.25
CA GLN A 21 8.98 -10.60 13.33
C GLN A 21 8.87 -12.07 12.96
N ASN A 22 9.85 -12.85 13.42
CA ASN A 22 9.73 -14.29 13.53
C ASN A 22 8.55 -14.56 14.47
N LEU A 23 7.33 -14.67 13.93
CA LEU A 23 6.26 -15.35 14.66
C LEU A 23 6.74 -16.81 14.78
N SER A 24 7.17 -17.18 15.98
CA SER A 24 7.76 -18.49 16.29
C SER A 24 7.05 -19.64 15.56
N SER A 25 7.84 -20.52 14.94
CA SER A 25 7.37 -21.72 14.21
C SER A 25 6.50 -22.66 15.06
N SER A 26 6.59 -22.54 16.39
CA SER A 26 5.90 -23.42 17.35
C SER A 26 4.54 -22.89 17.83
N GLY A 27 4.07 -21.74 17.31
CA GLY A 27 2.77 -21.17 17.67
C GLY A 27 1.81 -21.11 16.48
N MET A 28 0.74 -21.91 16.53
CA MET A 28 -0.43 -21.72 15.67
C MET A 28 -1.10 -20.39 16.01
N ARG A 29 -1.50 -19.65 14.97
CA ARG A 29 -2.26 -18.41 15.11
C ARG A 29 -3.50 -18.50 14.24
N GLN A 30 -4.63 -18.17 14.83
CA GLN A 30 -5.87 -18.03 14.10
C GLN A 30 -5.90 -16.66 13.44
N ALA A 31 -6.06 -16.63 12.12
CA ALA A 31 -6.27 -15.37 11.41
C ALA A 31 -7.73 -14.92 11.56
N HIS A 32 -7.95 -13.64 11.85
CA HIS A 32 -9.30 -13.08 12.02
C HIS A 32 -10.14 -13.02 10.73
N VAL A 33 -9.54 -13.27 9.57
CA VAL A 33 -10.21 -13.14 8.25
C VAL A 33 -10.71 -14.49 7.74
N CYS A 34 -9.85 -15.52 7.74
CA CYS A 34 -10.21 -16.86 7.27
C CYS A 34 -10.54 -17.84 8.40
N PHE A 35 -10.34 -17.46 9.67
CA PHE A 35 -10.50 -18.32 10.85
C PHE A 35 -9.65 -19.60 10.85
N ASP A 36 -8.71 -19.71 9.92
CA ASP A 36 -7.77 -20.82 9.78
C ASP A 36 -6.62 -20.70 10.77
N ASN A 37 -6.19 -21.85 11.31
CA ASN A 37 -5.00 -21.93 12.15
C ASN A 37 -3.77 -22.12 11.28
N ARG A 38 -2.92 -21.09 11.22
CA ARG A 38 -1.69 -21.10 10.45
C ARG A 38 -0.47 -20.95 11.35
N PRO A 39 0.67 -21.57 11.02
CA PRO A 39 1.88 -21.37 11.79
C PRO A 39 2.32 -19.90 11.65
N GLY A 40 2.98 -19.36 12.67
CA GLY A 40 3.43 -17.97 12.69
C GLY A 40 4.17 -17.53 11.42
N VAL A 41 4.93 -18.43 10.79
CA VAL A 41 5.68 -18.19 9.55
C VAL A 41 4.79 -17.82 8.35
N GLU A 42 3.53 -18.25 8.36
CA GLU A 42 2.52 -17.93 7.33
C GLU A 42 1.67 -16.71 7.71
N CYS A 43 1.98 -16.04 8.82
CA CYS A 43 1.31 -14.83 9.25
C CYS A 43 2.17 -13.59 9.01
N VAL A 44 1.50 -12.47 8.73
CA VAL A 44 2.12 -11.16 8.57
C VAL A 44 1.47 -10.19 9.53
N LYS A 45 2.31 -9.40 10.21
CA LYS A 45 1.87 -8.36 11.12
C LYS A 45 2.02 -6.99 10.46
N PHE A 46 0.94 -6.22 10.45
CA PHE A 46 0.93 -4.86 9.94
C PHE A 46 1.42 -3.90 11.03
N PHE A 47 2.17 -2.88 10.62
CA PHE A 47 2.64 -1.81 11.48
C PHE A 47 2.20 -0.47 10.89
N PRO A 48 1.69 0.51 11.69
CA PRO A 48 1.67 0.58 13.16
C PRO A 48 0.41 0.04 13.85
N CYS A 49 -0.48 -0.66 13.15
CA CYS A 49 -1.76 -1.12 13.72
C CYS A 49 -1.70 -2.47 14.44
N ASP A 50 -0.55 -3.14 14.44
CA ASP A 50 -0.29 -4.44 15.08
C ASP A 50 -1.21 -5.61 14.68
N HIS A 51 -2.04 -5.44 13.65
CA HIS A 51 -2.95 -6.48 13.15
C HIS A 51 -2.21 -7.64 12.47
N ILE A 52 -2.60 -8.87 12.78
CA ILE A 52 -1.99 -10.09 12.25
C ILE A 52 -2.97 -10.78 11.30
N PHE A 53 -2.52 -11.08 10.09
CA PHE A 53 -3.29 -11.80 9.07
C PHE A 53 -2.46 -12.90 8.41
N CYS A 54 -3.11 -13.86 7.78
CA CYS A 54 -2.43 -14.89 7.00
C CYS A 54 -1.90 -14.30 5.67
N LYS A 55 -0.76 -14.79 5.16
CA LYS A 55 -0.18 -14.34 3.88
C LYS A 55 -1.18 -14.47 2.73
N ASP A 56 -1.91 -15.59 2.67
CA ASP A 56 -2.94 -15.83 1.64
C ASP A 56 -4.10 -14.83 1.69
N CYS A 57 -4.54 -14.48 2.91
CA CYS A 57 -5.62 -13.52 3.16
C CYS A 57 -5.24 -12.16 2.60
N VAL A 58 -4.02 -11.71 2.92
CA VAL A 58 -3.50 -10.42 2.50
C VAL A 58 -3.26 -10.38 1.00
N LYS A 59 -2.69 -11.46 0.44
CA LYS A 59 -2.47 -11.59 -0.99
C LYS A 59 -3.78 -11.52 -1.77
N SER A 60 -4.79 -12.27 -1.34
CA SER A 60 -6.11 -12.28 -1.97
C SER A 60 -6.76 -10.89 -1.89
N TYR A 61 -6.71 -10.25 -0.72
CA TYR A 61 -7.21 -8.90 -0.53
C TYR A 61 -6.55 -7.89 -1.49
N PHE A 62 -5.22 -7.92 -1.57
CA PHE A 62 -4.47 -7.04 -2.49
C PHE A 62 -4.80 -7.31 -3.96
N GLN A 63 -4.92 -8.57 -4.36
CA GLN A 63 -5.30 -8.94 -5.73
C GLN A 63 -6.70 -8.44 -6.08
N THR A 64 -7.69 -8.63 -5.21
CA THR A 64 -9.05 -8.10 -5.41
C THR A 64 -9.02 -6.57 -5.52
N ARG A 65 -8.24 -5.90 -4.67
CA ARG A 65 -8.07 -4.43 -4.72
C ARG A 65 -7.45 -3.96 -6.03
N LEU A 66 -6.44 -4.66 -6.52
CA LEU A 66 -5.76 -4.36 -7.78
C LEU A 66 -6.63 -4.65 -9.01
N SER A 67 -7.53 -5.63 -8.90
CA SER A 67 -8.50 -5.96 -9.94
C SER A 67 -9.63 -4.93 -10.02
N SER A 68 -9.98 -4.28 -8.90
CA SER A 68 -10.96 -3.20 -8.90
C SER A 68 -10.45 -1.98 -9.69
N GLN A 69 -11.23 -1.48 -10.66
CA GLN A 69 -10.82 -0.44 -11.60
C GLN A 69 -10.43 0.91 -10.93
N ALA A 70 -10.83 1.10 -9.67
CA ALA A 70 -10.41 2.21 -8.82
C ALA A 70 -9.46 1.72 -7.72
N VAL A 71 -8.23 1.37 -8.09
CA VAL A 71 -7.20 0.95 -7.11
C VAL A 71 -6.76 2.18 -6.29
N SER A 72 -7.23 2.30 -5.06
CA SER A 72 -6.61 3.20 -4.08
C SER A 72 -5.46 2.48 -3.36
N ARG A 73 -4.71 3.23 -2.54
CA ARG A 73 -3.63 2.66 -1.72
C ARG A 73 -4.10 1.41 -0.96
N LEU A 74 -3.28 0.35 -1.02
CA LEU A 74 -3.52 -0.87 -0.25
C LEU A 74 -3.45 -0.53 1.23
N SER A 75 -4.51 -0.85 1.96
CA SER A 75 -4.60 -0.64 3.40
C SER A 75 -4.57 -1.97 4.14
N CYS A 76 -4.52 -1.88 5.47
CA CYS A 76 -4.79 -3.01 6.35
C CYS A 76 -6.19 -3.60 6.09
N LEU A 77 -6.34 -4.90 6.36
CA LEU A 77 -7.59 -5.64 6.19
C LEU A 77 -8.59 -5.40 7.32
N ALA A 78 -8.14 -4.81 8.44
CA ALA A 78 -9.01 -4.51 9.57
C ALA A 78 -9.97 -3.36 9.24
N ASP A 79 -11.22 -3.52 9.65
CA ASP A 79 -12.25 -2.49 9.49
C ASP A 79 -11.86 -1.20 10.24
N GLY A 80 -12.06 -0.04 9.59
CA GLY A 80 -11.67 1.27 10.13
C GLY A 80 -10.16 1.54 10.18
N CYS A 81 -9.30 0.61 9.73
CA CYS A 81 -7.86 0.78 9.77
C CYS A 81 -7.30 1.34 8.45
N SER A 82 -6.79 2.57 8.48
CA SER A 82 -6.11 3.21 7.33
C SER A 82 -4.58 3.12 7.39
N SER A 83 -4.04 2.11 8.09
CA SER A 83 -2.60 1.86 8.06
C SER A 83 -2.18 1.25 6.72
N TYR A 84 -0.98 1.61 6.27
CA TYR A 84 -0.43 1.15 5.01
C TYR A 84 0.64 0.08 5.27
N PRO A 85 0.62 -1.05 4.55
CA PRO A 85 1.68 -2.05 4.63
C PRO A 85 3.00 -1.49 4.08
N ALA A 86 4.11 -2.06 4.54
CA ALA A 86 5.42 -1.77 3.97
C ALA A 86 5.50 -2.23 2.51
N GLU A 87 6.21 -1.47 1.66
CA GLU A 87 6.40 -1.82 0.24
C GLU A 87 7.08 -3.18 0.08
N SER A 88 8.05 -3.50 0.93
CA SER A 88 8.72 -4.80 0.95
C SER A 88 7.76 -5.97 1.16
N LEU A 89 6.75 -5.81 2.03
CA LEU A 89 5.72 -6.81 2.26
C LEU A 89 4.82 -6.99 1.03
N ILE A 90 4.46 -5.88 0.36
CA ILE A 90 3.65 -5.95 -0.86
C ILE A 90 4.42 -6.70 -1.95
N VAL A 91 5.72 -6.39 -2.13
CA VAL A 91 6.59 -7.08 -3.09
C VAL A 91 6.72 -8.57 -2.77
N GLU A 92 6.89 -8.93 -1.49
CA GLU A 92 6.96 -10.34 -1.07
C GLU A 92 5.66 -11.11 -1.39
N LEU A 93 4.50 -10.47 -1.20
CA LEU A 93 3.20 -11.13 -1.35
C LEU A 93 2.69 -11.20 -2.80
N LEU A 94 2.87 -10.11 -3.57
CA LEU A 94 2.35 -9.98 -4.93
C LEU A 94 3.38 -10.28 -6.01
N GLY A 95 4.66 -10.19 -5.68
CA GLY A 95 5.76 -10.24 -6.64
C GLY A 95 6.05 -8.87 -7.30
N PRO A 96 7.22 -8.76 -7.95
CA PRO A 96 7.71 -7.49 -8.50
C PRO A 96 6.83 -6.94 -9.63
N GLU A 97 6.30 -7.81 -10.50
CA GLU A 97 5.49 -7.40 -11.66
C GLU A 97 4.17 -6.72 -11.23
N GLN A 98 3.45 -7.32 -10.29
CA GLN A 98 2.20 -6.76 -9.78
C GLN A 98 2.45 -5.51 -8.92
N PHE A 99 3.58 -5.45 -8.23
CA PHE A 99 3.98 -4.27 -7.48
C PHE A 99 4.30 -3.08 -8.40
N GLU A 100 4.98 -3.29 -9.53
CA GLU A 100 5.22 -2.24 -10.52
C GLU A 100 3.91 -1.70 -11.10
N ARG A 101 2.98 -2.59 -11.45
CA ARG A 101 1.64 -2.21 -11.90
C ARG A 101 0.90 -1.37 -10.85
N TYR A 102 0.95 -1.81 -9.59
CA TYR A 102 0.37 -1.08 -8.46
C TYR A 102 0.96 0.33 -8.31
N GLN A 103 2.30 0.46 -8.35
CA GLN A 103 2.99 1.74 -8.26
C GLN A 103 2.58 2.70 -9.39
N ARG A 104 2.48 2.20 -10.63
CA ARG A 104 2.01 2.99 -11.78
C ARG A 104 0.59 3.50 -11.56
N ILE A 105 -0.32 2.66 -11.06
CA ILE A 105 -1.72 3.06 -10.83
C ILE A 105 -1.82 4.11 -9.73
N ILE A 106 -1.13 3.92 -8.59
CA ILE A 106 -1.11 4.92 -7.52
C ILE A 106 -0.55 6.25 -7.99
N LEU A 107 0.57 6.21 -8.72
CA LEU A 107 1.20 7.41 -9.22
C LEU A 107 0.27 8.13 -10.19
N SER A 108 -0.34 7.41 -11.12
CA SER A 108 -1.34 7.97 -12.03
C SER A 108 -2.51 8.59 -11.26
N ASN A 109 -3.05 7.90 -10.26
CA ASN A 109 -4.16 8.40 -9.47
C ASN A 109 -3.79 9.65 -8.66
N ALA A 110 -2.58 9.69 -8.08
CA ALA A 110 -2.08 10.85 -7.37
C ALA A 110 -1.90 12.06 -8.29
N LEU A 111 -1.43 11.84 -9.53
CA LEU A 111 -1.30 12.89 -10.54
C LEU A 111 -2.65 13.39 -11.03
N SER A 112 -3.60 12.50 -11.29
CA SER A 112 -4.96 12.88 -11.71
C SER A 112 -5.73 13.68 -10.66
N GLN A 113 -5.37 13.55 -9.38
CA GLN A 113 -5.92 14.38 -8.30
C GLN A 113 -5.31 15.78 -8.24
N MET A 114 -4.18 16.02 -8.91
CA MET A 114 -3.57 17.35 -8.98
C MET A 114 -4.12 18.09 -10.21
N GLU A 115 -4.85 19.19 -9.99
CA GLU A 115 -5.57 19.96 -11.04
C GLU A 115 -4.71 20.37 -12.24
N ASN A 116 -3.40 20.56 -12.06
CA ASN A 116 -2.49 21.02 -13.10
C ASN A 116 -1.61 19.91 -13.68
N PHE A 117 -1.91 18.62 -13.46
CA PHE A 117 -1.13 17.52 -14.01
C PHE A 117 -1.99 16.63 -14.91
N ALA A 118 -1.55 16.46 -16.17
CA ALA A 118 -2.12 15.48 -17.08
C ALA A 118 -1.04 14.53 -17.57
N VAL A 119 -1.45 13.29 -17.83
CA VAL A 119 -0.65 12.32 -18.57
C VAL A 119 -0.83 12.58 -20.06
N CYS A 120 0.27 12.62 -20.81
CA CYS A 120 0.20 12.78 -22.27
C CYS A 120 -0.71 11.68 -22.89
N PRO A 121 -1.75 12.03 -23.67
CA PRO A 121 -2.69 11.06 -24.24
C PRO A 121 -2.06 10.13 -25.29
N ARG A 122 -0.83 10.42 -25.72
CA ARG A 122 -0.11 9.59 -26.67
C ARG A 122 0.32 8.28 -25.99
N VAL A 123 -0.20 7.16 -26.47
CA VAL A 123 0.10 5.79 -25.98
C VAL A 123 1.60 5.50 -25.89
N SER A 124 2.41 6.07 -26.79
CA SER A 124 3.87 5.89 -26.82
C SER A 124 4.63 6.77 -25.81
N CYS A 125 4.00 7.79 -25.24
CA CYS A 125 4.65 8.75 -24.36
C CYS A 125 4.22 8.56 -22.90
N GLN A 126 2.92 8.71 -22.62
CA GLN A 126 2.34 8.60 -21.27
C GLN A 126 3.14 9.33 -20.16
N ASN A 127 3.93 10.34 -20.51
CA ASN A 127 4.75 11.06 -19.55
C ASN A 127 3.89 12.10 -18.82
N PRO A 128 3.96 12.17 -17.48
CA PRO A 128 3.22 13.17 -16.72
C PRO A 128 3.86 14.56 -16.87
N GLY A 129 3.02 15.57 -17.13
CA GLY A 129 3.45 16.95 -17.31
C GLY A 129 2.47 17.93 -16.68
N THR A 130 2.94 19.15 -16.43
CA THR A 130 2.09 20.23 -15.93
C THR A 130 1.31 20.85 -17.09
N ILE A 131 0.00 20.93 -16.96
CA ILE A 131 -0.87 21.68 -17.86
C ILE A 131 -0.83 23.13 -17.38
N SER A 132 -0.22 24.02 -18.15
CA SER A 132 -0.31 25.45 -17.90
C SER A 132 -1.60 25.93 -18.56
N SER A 133 -2.68 26.04 -17.80
CA SER A 133 -3.88 26.77 -18.24
C SER A 133 -3.51 28.25 -18.35
N ALA A 134 -3.49 28.76 -19.58
CA ALA A 134 -3.33 30.18 -19.89
C ALA A 134 -4.60 30.97 -19.55
#